data_AF-A0AAU7R044-F1
#
_entry.id   AF-A0AAU7R044-F1
#
_cell.length_a   1.000
_cell.length_b   1.000
_cell.length_c   1.000
_cell.angle_alpha   90.00
_cell.angle_beta   90.00
_cell.angle_gamma   90.00
#
_symmetry.space_group_name_H-M   'P 1'
#
loop_
_entity.id
_entity.type
_entity.pdbx_description
1 polymer ?
#
loop_
_entity_poly.entity_id
_entity_poly.type
_entity_poly.pdbx_seq_one_letter_code
_entity_poly.pdbx_strand_id
1 'polypeptide(L)'
;MRLLRRRRHLNRSECAAVIAAAATLAATFDITWRVGASGQGHSLEALAGSLVEVRREGGTFSLPEEARAWFDLGFDIPDTAYALALILVWSFAATRESGGGPPNGHVPVAMWHLRQLLPRSAHRALADIEHAFARFESPAPTWVG
;
A
#
# COMPACT_ATOMS: atom_id res chain seq x y z
N MET A 1 -22.71 24.31 6.74
CA MET A 1 -23.03 22.87 6.85
C MET A 1 -21.94 22.07 6.16
N ARG A 2 -21.10 21.34 6.90
CA ARG A 2 -20.07 20.46 6.32
C ARG A 2 -20.76 19.16 5.93
N LEU A 3 -20.90 18.89 4.63
CA LEU A 3 -21.34 17.57 4.16
C LEU A 3 -20.35 16.53 4.71
N LEU A 4 -20.82 15.63 5.57
CA LEU A 4 -20.07 14.45 5.97
C LEU A 4 -19.74 13.67 4.70
N ARG A 5 -18.51 13.82 4.20
CA ARG A 5 -18.03 13.07 3.04
C ARG A 5 -18.12 11.60 3.45
N ARG A 6 -19.05 10.86 2.83
CA ARG A 6 -19.22 9.42 3.07
C ARG A 6 -17.86 8.77 2.87
N ARG A 7 -17.34 8.08 3.90
CA ARG A 7 -16.07 7.35 3.82
C ARG A 7 -16.15 6.43 2.59
N ARG A 8 -15.18 6.55 1.68
CA ARG A 8 -15.11 5.73 0.46
C ARG A 8 -14.99 4.28 0.89
N HIS A 9 -15.71 3.36 0.25
CA HIS A 9 -15.89 2.00 0.75
C HIS A 9 -15.71 0.98 -0.37
N LEU A 10 -14.83 0.01 -0.15
CA LEU A 10 -14.62 -1.12 -1.05
C LEU A 10 -15.54 -2.27 -0.64
N ASN A 11 -16.32 -2.75 -1.59
CA ASN A 11 -17.19 -3.89 -1.39
C ASN A 11 -16.40 -5.22 -1.39
N ARG A 12 -17.07 -6.31 -1.05
CA ARG A 12 -16.46 -7.64 -0.94
C ARG A 12 -15.70 -8.09 -2.19
N SER A 13 -16.21 -7.81 -3.39
CA SER A 13 -15.56 -8.21 -4.65
C SER A 13 -14.30 -7.40 -4.95
N GLU A 14 -14.31 -6.10 -4.64
CA GLU A 14 -13.14 -5.22 -4.77
C GLU A 14 -12.08 -5.59 -3.74
N CYS A 15 -12.50 -5.84 -2.49
CA CYS A 15 -11.65 -6.33 -1.42
C CYS A 15 -10.92 -7.62 -1.82
N ALA A 16 -11.66 -8.61 -2.33
CA ALA A 16 -11.09 -9.87 -2.79
C ALA A 16 -10.09 -9.67 -3.95
N ALA A 17 -10.42 -8.80 -4.90
CA ALA A 17 -9.53 -8.46 -6.02
C ALA A 17 -8.22 -7.80 -5.56
N VAL A 18 -8.29 -6.88 -4.59
CA VAL A 18 -7.10 -6.24 -4.01
C VAL A 18 -6.24 -7.24 -3.25
N ILE A 19 -6.83 -8.13 -2.47
CA ILE A 19 -6.11 -9.20 -1.77
C ILE A 19 -5.41 -10.13 -2.78
N ALA A 20 -6.11 -10.52 -3.85
CA ALA A 20 -5.53 -11.34 -4.92
C ALA A 20 -4.39 -10.62 -5.66
N ALA A 21 -4.51 -9.31 -5.89
CA ALA A 21 -3.45 -8.49 -6.47
C ALA A 21 -2.22 -8.45 -5.56
N ALA A 22 -2.40 -8.22 -4.25
CA ALA A 22 -1.31 -8.24 -3.29
C ALA A 22 -0.63 -9.61 -3.20
N ALA A 23 -1.40 -10.71 -3.22
CA ALA A 23 -0.85 -12.06 -3.23
C ALA A 23 -0.06 -12.36 -4.51
N THR A 24 -0.58 -11.96 -5.68
CA THR A 24 0.12 -12.11 -6.96
C THR A 24 1.43 -11.31 -6.97
N LEU A 25 1.39 -10.08 -6.48
CA LEU A 25 2.57 -9.23 -6.36
C LEU A 25 3.60 -9.86 -5.42
N ALA A 26 3.17 -10.30 -4.24
CA ALA A 26 4.04 -10.96 -3.27
C ALA A 26 4.71 -12.20 -3.87
N ALA A 27 3.98 -13.07 -4.57
CA ALA A 27 4.53 -14.24 -5.24
C ALA A 27 5.51 -13.86 -6.37
N THR A 28 5.19 -12.83 -7.15
CA THR A 28 6.04 -12.37 -8.28
C THR A 28 7.41 -11.86 -7.80
N PHE A 29 7.46 -11.26 -6.62
CA PHE A 29 8.68 -10.63 -6.07
C PHE A 29 9.30 -11.39 -4.89
N ASP A 30 8.87 -12.64 -4.68
CA ASP A 30 9.30 -13.53 -3.59
C ASP A 30 9.22 -12.89 -2.20
N ILE A 31 8.03 -12.35 -1.88
CA ILE A 31 7.76 -11.64 -0.64
C ILE A 31 6.90 -12.54 0.26
N THR A 32 7.52 -13.10 1.28
CA THR A 32 6.78 -13.68 2.41
C THR A 32 6.50 -12.58 3.42
N TRP A 33 5.26 -12.44 3.88
CA TRP A 33 4.88 -11.39 4.82
C TRP A 33 3.87 -11.85 5.87
N ARG A 34 3.82 -11.14 7.00
CA ARG A 34 2.86 -11.32 8.09
C ARG A 34 2.49 -10.00 8.74
N VAL A 35 1.44 -10.00 9.54
CA VAL A 35 1.14 -8.90 10.47
C VAL A 35 1.94 -9.12 11.75
N GLY A 36 2.69 -8.10 12.17
CA GLY A 36 3.50 -8.07 13.38
C GLY A 36 2.74 -7.50 14.58
N ALA A 37 3.40 -7.47 15.74
CA ALA A 37 2.83 -6.88 16.94
C ALA A 37 2.80 -5.35 16.85
N SER A 38 1.75 -4.75 17.42
CA SER A 38 1.60 -3.31 17.61
C SER A 38 2.76 -2.71 18.41
N GLY A 39 3.12 -1.45 18.13
CA GLY A 39 4.05 -0.66 18.95
C GLY A 39 5.41 -0.36 18.31
N GLN A 40 5.64 -0.80 17.07
CA GLN A 40 6.80 -0.33 16.30
C GLN A 40 6.32 0.70 15.28
N GLY A 41 6.40 1.97 15.67
CA GLY A 41 6.08 3.12 14.82
C GLY A 41 7.09 3.26 13.67
N HIS A 42 7.00 2.38 12.68
CA HIS A 42 7.89 2.40 11.52
C HIS A 42 7.36 3.39 10.48
N SER A 43 8.23 4.30 10.06
CA SER A 43 7.95 5.13 8.89
C SER A 43 7.84 4.27 7.62
N LEU A 44 7.15 4.77 6.60
CA LEU A 44 7.04 4.09 5.30
C LEU A 44 8.44 3.79 4.71
N GLU A 45 9.39 4.70 4.90
CA GLU A 45 10.79 4.51 4.51
C GLU A 45 11.48 3.37 5.26
N ALA A 46 11.31 3.30 6.60
CA ALA A 46 11.89 2.23 7.40
C ALA A 46 11.32 0.86 7.00
N LEU A 47 10.01 0.78 6.72
CA LEU A 47 9.36 -0.44 6.25
C LEU A 47 9.84 -0.85 4.86
N ALA A 48 10.02 0.11 3.95
CA ALA A 48 10.57 -0.17 2.63
C ALA A 48 12.01 -0.69 2.72
N GLY A 49 12.86 -0.07 3.55
CA GLY A 49 14.21 -0.57 3.82
C GLY A 49 14.21 -1.98 4.41
N SER A 50 13.36 -2.22 5.41
CA SER A 50 13.21 -3.56 6.01
C SER A 50 12.73 -4.60 4.99
N LEU A 51 11.81 -4.25 4.08
CA LEU A 51 11.36 -5.14 3.02
C LEU A 51 12.51 -5.52 2.09
N VAL A 52 13.37 -4.58 1.70
CA VAL A 52 14.54 -4.85 0.85
C VAL A 52 15.51 -5.80 1.55
N GLU A 53 15.85 -5.53 2.81
CA GLU A 53 16.75 -6.37 3.60
C GLU A 53 16.20 -7.79 3.78
N VAL A 54 14.93 -7.91 4.16
CA VAL A 54 14.29 -9.21 4.36
C VAL A 54 14.26 -10.02 3.06
N ARG A 55 14.00 -9.39 1.90
CA ARG A 55 14.04 -10.09 0.61
C ARG A 55 15.44 -10.59 0.28
N ARG A 56 16.48 -9.78 0.56
CA ARG A 56 17.88 -10.18 0.38
C ARG A 56 18.26 -11.38 1.25
N GLU A 57 17.70 -11.45 2.45
CA GLU A 57 17.99 -12.49 3.44
C GLU A 57 17.05 -13.70 3.35
N GLY A 58 16.03 -13.68 2.48
CA GLY A 58 15.04 -14.75 2.35
C GLY A 58 14.11 -14.88 3.57
N GLY A 59 13.85 -13.78 4.28
CA GLY A 59 13.06 -13.76 5.51
C GLY A 59 11.57 -13.50 5.32
N THR A 60 10.87 -13.25 6.43
CA THR A 60 9.45 -12.85 6.45
C THR A 60 9.31 -11.38 6.83
N PHE A 61 8.73 -10.59 5.93
CA PHE A 61 8.47 -9.17 6.15
C PHE A 61 7.31 -8.98 7.12
N SER A 62 7.42 -8.03 8.04
CA SER A 62 6.39 -7.79 9.06
C SER A 62 5.75 -6.44 8.86
N LEU A 63 4.46 -6.42 8.48
CA LEU A 63 3.67 -5.20 8.49
C LEU A 63 3.22 -4.88 9.92
N PRO A 64 3.22 -3.59 10.33
CA PRO A 64 2.68 -3.19 11.63
C PRO A 64 1.16 -3.41 11.66
N GLU A 65 0.61 -3.77 12.82
CA GLU A 65 -0.83 -3.98 13.00
C GLU A 65 -1.63 -2.69 12.70
N GLU A 66 -1.02 -1.55 13.00
CA GLU A 66 -1.54 -0.19 12.77
C GLU A 66 -1.77 0.10 11.28
N ALA A 67 -1.14 -0.67 10.37
CA ALA A 67 -1.35 -0.56 8.93
C ALA A 67 -2.81 -0.75 8.50
N ARG A 68 -3.61 -1.44 9.33
CA ARG A 68 -5.05 -1.58 9.11
C ARG A 68 -5.79 -0.25 9.04
N ALA A 69 -5.28 0.78 9.72
CA ALA A 69 -5.91 2.09 9.85
C ALA A 69 -5.26 3.18 8.99
N TRP A 70 -4.24 2.84 8.19
CA TRP A 70 -3.50 3.82 7.36
C TRP A 70 -4.37 4.52 6.31
N PHE A 71 -5.36 3.81 5.79
CA PHE A 71 -6.20 4.31 4.70
C PHE A 71 -7.54 4.78 5.25
N ASP A 72 -7.94 6.00 4.86
CA ASP A 72 -9.30 6.51 5.12
C ASP A 72 -10.31 5.91 4.12
N LEU A 73 -10.39 4.57 4.14
CA LEU A 73 -11.26 3.72 3.34
C LEU A 73 -12.00 2.74 4.25
N GLY A 74 -13.26 2.45 3.93
CA GLY A 74 -14.01 1.34 4.50
C GLY A 74 -13.83 0.07 3.65
N PHE A 75 -13.93 -1.10 4.27
CA PHE A 75 -13.75 -2.39 3.60
C PHE A 75 -14.77 -3.40 4.11
N ASP A 76 -15.40 -4.15 3.21
CA ASP A 76 -16.21 -5.33 3.60
C ASP A 76 -15.32 -6.45 4.17
N ILE A 77 -14.06 -6.54 3.73
CA ILE A 77 -13.04 -7.44 4.28
C ILE A 77 -11.95 -6.59 4.91
N PRO A 78 -11.86 -6.51 6.25
CA PRO A 78 -10.93 -5.59 6.91
C PRO A 78 -9.46 -5.82 6.56
N ASP A 79 -9.06 -7.06 6.29
CA ASP A 79 -7.67 -7.42 5.96
C ASP A 79 -7.19 -6.86 4.61
N THR A 80 -8.11 -6.37 3.78
CA THR A 80 -7.78 -5.62 2.56
C THR A 80 -6.87 -4.42 2.85
N ALA A 81 -6.98 -3.80 4.03
CA ALA A 81 -6.09 -2.72 4.43
C ALA A 81 -4.61 -3.16 4.50
N TYR A 82 -4.32 -4.36 5.00
CA TYR A 82 -2.96 -4.89 5.03
C TYR A 82 -2.43 -5.22 3.63
N ALA A 83 -3.29 -5.73 2.75
CA ALA A 83 -2.95 -5.95 1.34
C ALA A 83 -2.56 -4.63 0.64
N LEU A 84 -3.32 -3.56 0.85
CA LEU A 84 -2.98 -2.23 0.34
C LEU A 84 -1.69 -1.68 0.96
N ALA A 85 -1.47 -1.90 2.26
CA ALA A 85 -0.25 -1.48 2.95
C ALA A 85 0.99 -2.16 2.37
N LEU A 86 0.92 -3.47 2.10
CA LEU A 86 1.99 -4.20 1.43
C LEU A 86 2.32 -3.60 0.06
N ILE A 87 1.30 -3.36 -0.77
CA ILE A 87 1.47 -2.78 -2.10
C ILE A 87 2.12 -1.39 -2.02
N LEU A 88 1.69 -0.56 -1.05
CA LEU A 88 2.26 0.77 -0.84
C LEU A 88 3.74 0.71 -0.44
N VAL A 89 4.09 -0.11 0.57
CA VAL A 89 5.48 -0.28 1.03
C VAL A 89 6.36 -0.82 -0.08
N TRP A 90 5.89 -1.85 -0.78
CA TRP A 90 6.60 -2.43 -1.91
C TRP A 90 6.85 -1.39 -3.02
N SER A 91 5.83 -0.61 -3.38
CA SER A 91 5.96 0.40 -4.42
C SER A 91 6.97 1.48 -4.02
N PHE A 92 6.99 1.85 -2.73
CA PHE A 92 8.00 2.75 -2.19
C PHE A 92 9.42 2.16 -2.30
N ALA A 93 9.61 0.90 -1.92
CA ALA A 93 10.90 0.22 -2.07
C ALA A 93 11.36 0.15 -3.55
N ALA A 94 10.46 -0.25 -4.46
CA ALA A 94 10.76 -0.39 -5.89
C ALA A 94 11.22 0.92 -6.55
N THR A 95 10.68 2.06 -6.10
CA THR A 95 11.12 3.38 -6.61
C THR A 95 12.53 3.76 -6.20
N ARG A 96 13.08 3.19 -5.10
CA ARG A 96 14.42 3.50 -4.61
C ARG A 96 15.51 2.59 -5.21
N GLU A 97 15.17 1.35 -5.53
CA GLU A 97 16.10 0.40 -6.17
C GLU A 97 16.40 0.77 -7.63
N SER A 98 15.48 1.48 -8.29
CA SER A 98 15.66 1.96 -9.65
C SER A 98 16.51 3.24 -9.66
N GLY A 99 17.83 3.12 -9.56
CA GLY A 99 18.82 4.21 -9.69
C GLY A 99 18.84 4.95 -11.04
N GLY A 100 17.77 4.82 -11.83
CA GLY A 100 17.54 5.40 -13.16
C GLY A 100 16.17 5.01 -13.75
N GLY A 101 15.16 4.69 -12.92
CA GLY A 101 13.78 4.38 -13.34
C GLY A 101 12.84 5.57 -13.20
N PRO A 102 11.60 5.49 -13.74
CA PRO A 102 10.87 6.63 -14.27
C PRO A 102 10.67 7.74 -13.24
N PRO A 103 10.59 9.02 -13.66
CA PRO A 103 10.07 10.04 -12.77
C PRO A 103 8.66 9.58 -12.35
N ASN A 104 8.19 10.04 -11.19
CA ASN A 104 6.80 9.94 -10.71
C ASN A 104 6.54 8.87 -9.64
N GLY A 105 7.30 8.85 -8.54
CA GLY A 105 6.79 8.49 -7.20
C GLY A 105 6.27 7.05 -6.97
N HIS A 106 6.02 6.72 -5.71
CA HIS A 106 5.57 5.38 -5.31
C HIS A 106 4.09 5.14 -5.62
N VAL A 107 3.25 6.18 -5.67
CA VAL A 107 1.82 6.02 -5.97
C VAL A 107 1.59 5.64 -7.43
N PRO A 108 2.19 6.30 -8.44
CA PRO A 108 2.05 5.85 -9.83
C PRO A 108 2.55 4.43 -10.06
N VAL A 109 3.63 4.00 -9.39
CA VAL A 109 4.10 2.60 -9.43
C VAL A 109 3.06 1.63 -8.87
N ALA A 110 2.46 1.95 -7.73
CA ALA A 110 1.41 1.14 -7.11
C ALA A 110 0.17 1.06 -8.01
N MET A 111 -0.27 2.20 -8.55
CA MET A 111 -1.44 2.30 -9.41
C MET A 111 -1.24 1.61 -10.76
N TRP A 112 -0.02 1.63 -11.31
CA TRP A 112 0.30 0.86 -12.51
C TRP A 112 0.11 -0.64 -12.25
N HIS A 113 0.65 -1.19 -11.15
CA HIS A 113 0.49 -2.61 -10.81
C HIS A 113 -0.97 -2.98 -10.56
N LEU A 114 -1.70 -2.16 -9.80
CA LEU A 114 -3.12 -2.40 -9.53
C LEU A 114 -3.96 -2.41 -10.82
N ARG A 115 -3.66 -1.55 -11.80
CA ARG A 115 -4.36 -1.57 -13.10
C ARG A 115 -4.13 -2.86 -13.88
N GLN A 116 -2.94 -3.46 -13.78
CA GLN A 116 -2.61 -4.72 -14.44
C GLN A 116 -3.22 -5.93 -13.71
N LEU A 117 -3.22 -5.90 -12.37
CA LEU A 117 -3.60 -7.06 -11.56
C LEU A 117 -5.09 -7.12 -11.21
N LEU A 118 -5.77 -5.98 -11.12
CA LEU A 118 -7.20 -5.97 -10.81
C LEU A 118 -8.03 -6.31 -12.06
N PRO A 119 -9.10 -7.11 -11.92
CA PRO A 119 -10.08 -7.29 -12.97
C PRO A 119 -10.78 -5.96 -13.26
N ARG A 120 -11.21 -5.74 -14.51
CA ARG A 120 -11.89 -4.50 -14.93
C ARG A 120 -13.10 -4.13 -14.08
N SER A 121 -13.82 -5.13 -13.55
CA SER A 121 -14.96 -4.93 -12.65
C SER A 121 -14.60 -4.22 -11.34
N ALA A 122 -13.34 -4.32 -10.88
CA ALA A 122 -12.83 -3.66 -9.68
C ALA A 122 -12.11 -2.32 -9.97
N HIS A 123 -11.97 -1.92 -11.24
CA HIS A 123 -11.20 -0.71 -11.61
C HIS A 123 -11.81 0.57 -11.05
N ARG A 124 -13.11 0.60 -10.74
CA ARG A 124 -13.73 1.75 -10.08
C ARG A 124 -13.12 2.07 -8.70
N ALA A 125 -12.57 1.07 -8.01
CA ALA A 125 -11.89 1.25 -6.73
C ALA A 125 -10.53 1.94 -6.88
N LEU A 126 -9.94 1.98 -8.09
CA LEU A 126 -8.61 2.55 -8.32
C LEU A 126 -8.55 4.03 -7.94
N ALA A 127 -9.60 4.81 -8.23
CA ALA A 127 -9.64 6.24 -7.90
C ALA A 127 -9.68 6.50 -6.38
N ASP A 128 -10.29 5.59 -5.63
CA ASP A 128 -10.35 5.66 -4.17
C ASP A 128 -9.03 5.22 -3.53
N ILE A 129 -8.40 4.18 -4.08
CA ILE A 129 -7.09 3.70 -3.65
C ILE A 129 -6.00 4.75 -3.95
N GLU A 130 -6.00 5.33 -5.15
CA GLU A 130 -5.06 6.39 -5.54
C GLU A 130 -5.15 7.59 -4.60
N HIS A 131 -6.37 8.03 -4.28
CA HIS A 131 -6.57 9.10 -3.32
C HIS A 131 -6.08 8.76 -1.91
N ALA A 132 -6.24 7.50 -1.48
CA ALA A 132 -5.73 7.04 -0.19
C ALA A 132 -4.19 6.99 -0.17
N PHE A 133 -3.56 6.57 -1.27
CA PHE A 133 -2.11 6.50 -1.42
C PHE A 133 -1.45 7.88 -1.52
N ALA A 134 -2.06 8.84 -2.22
CA ALA A 134 -1.52 10.19 -2.40
C ALA A 134 -1.26 10.93 -1.06
N ARG A 135 -1.91 10.52 0.03
CA ARG A 135 -1.65 11.05 1.38
C ARG A 135 -0.23 10.75 1.89
N PHE A 136 0.44 9.76 1.30
CA PHE A 136 1.80 9.36 1.63
C PHE A 136 2.86 10.02 0.72
N GLU A 137 2.44 10.83 -0.28
CA GLU A 137 3.35 11.59 -1.14
C GLU A 137 3.79 12.92 -0.54
N SER A 138 3.09 13.45 0.46
CA SER A 138 3.39 14.78 1.00
C SER A 138 4.54 14.74 2.02
N PRO A 139 5.61 15.53 1.83
CA PRO A 139 6.43 15.94 2.96
C PRO A 139 5.54 16.76 3.90
N ALA A 140 5.63 16.53 5.21
CA ALA A 140 5.02 17.42 6.18
C ALA A 140 5.44 18.87 5.86
N PRO A 141 4.55 19.87 5.92
CA PRO A 141 4.98 21.25 5.81
C PRO A 141 5.99 21.51 6.92
N THR A 142 7.25 21.74 6.54
CA THR A 142 8.26 22.31 7.44
C THR A 142 7.75 23.69 7.84
N TRP A 143 7.15 23.77 9.01
CA TRP A 143 6.98 25.05 9.70
C TRP A 143 8.38 25.52 10.07
N VAL A 144 8.94 26.39 9.23
CA VAL A 144 10.10 27.20 9.60
C VAL A 144 9.55 28.24 10.57
N GLY A 145 9.86 28.06 11.86
CA GLY A 145 9.74 29.08 12.90
C GLY A 145 11.10 29.69 13.16
#